data_AF-A0A8J6DY52-F1
#
_entry.id   AF-A0A8J6DY52-F1
#
_cell.length_a   1.000
_cell.length_b   1.000
_cell.length_c   1.000
_cell.angle_alpha   90.00
_cell.angle_beta   90.00
_cell.angle_gamma   90.00
#
_symmetry.space_group_name_H-M   'P 1'
#
loop_
_entity.id
_entity.type
_entity.pdbx_description
1 polymer ?
#
loop_
_entity_poly.entity_id
_entity_poly.type
_entity_poly.pdbx_seq_one_letter_code
_entity_poly.pdbx_strand_id
1 'polypeptide(L)'
;TSKVDYVLFQAATAIMEAVVREWILLEKGSIESLRTFLLTYVLQRPNLQKYVREQILLAVAVIVKRGSLDKSIDCKSIFHEVSQLISSGNPTVQTLACSILTALLSEFSSSSKTSNIGLSMEFHGNCKRVFQEEDLRQIFMLTVEVLQEFSRRENLNAQMSSVFQRYLALANQVLSWNFLPPNYILLTTEHFYVIIFLDVVIMTEVLYHPVIIEVCK
;
A
#
# COMPACT_ATOMS: atom_id res chain seq x y z
N THR A 1 7.14 19.99 17.73
CA THR A 1 6.55 18.63 17.84
C THR A 1 7.23 17.89 18.98
N SER A 2 6.53 17.00 19.68
CA SER A 2 7.15 16.16 20.73
C SER A 2 8.33 15.36 20.17
N LYS A 3 9.33 15.10 21.00
CA LYS A 3 10.49 14.23 20.69
C LYS A 3 10.35 12.82 21.26
N VAL A 4 9.24 12.54 21.94
CA VAL A 4 8.98 11.24 22.57
C VAL A 4 8.23 10.35 21.57
N ASP A 5 8.89 9.29 21.09
CA ASP A 5 8.36 8.42 20.03
C ASP A 5 7.00 7.79 20.39
N TYR A 6 6.83 7.38 21.64
CA TYR A 6 5.54 6.83 22.11
C TYR A 6 4.40 7.85 22.04
N VAL A 7 4.68 9.12 22.31
CA VAL A 7 3.68 10.21 22.18
C VAL A 7 3.34 10.43 20.71
N LEU A 8 4.32 10.35 19.81
CA LEU A 8 4.07 10.46 18.37
C LEU A 8 3.22 9.29 17.85
N PHE A 9 3.48 8.07 18.35
CA PHE A 9 2.67 6.91 18.03
C PHE A 9 1.21 7.09 18.47
N GLN A 10 0.99 7.47 19.74
CA GLN A 10 -0.36 7.70 20.25
C GLN A 10 -1.07 8.86 19.54
N ALA A 11 -0.33 9.91 19.15
CA ALA A 11 -0.89 10.99 18.35
C ALA A 11 -1.34 10.49 16.96
N ALA A 12 -0.54 9.65 16.29
CA ALA A 12 -0.92 9.06 15.00
C ALA A 12 -2.14 8.14 15.13
N THR A 13 -2.23 7.34 16.20
CA THR A 13 -3.41 6.53 16.53
C THR A 13 -4.66 7.40 16.76
N ALA A 14 -4.53 8.47 17.54
CA ALA A 14 -5.64 9.39 17.80
C ALA A 14 -6.14 10.07 16.51
N ILE A 15 -5.22 10.48 15.62
CA ILE A 15 -5.55 11.03 14.30
C ILE A 15 -6.34 10.00 13.47
N MET A 16 -5.84 8.76 13.40
CA MET A 16 -6.46 7.67 12.65
C MET A 16 -7.89 7.37 13.12
N GLU A 17 -8.12 7.33 14.43
CA GLU A 17 -9.45 7.08 15.00
C GLU A 17 -10.39 8.29 14.82
N ALA A 18 -9.88 9.50 15.03
CA ALA A 18 -10.66 10.72 14.91
C ALA A 18 -11.12 10.97 13.47
N VAL A 19 -10.23 10.80 12.48
CA VAL A 19 -10.57 11.05 11.08
C VAL A 19 -11.69 10.12 10.58
N VAL A 20 -11.72 8.87 11.03
CA VAL A 20 -12.80 7.93 10.67
C VAL A 20 -14.10 8.31 11.38
N ARG A 21 -14.04 8.58 12.69
CA ARG A 21 -15.22 8.91 13.50
C ARG A 21 -15.91 10.20 13.04
N GLU A 22 -15.12 11.20 12.68
CA GLU A 22 -15.60 12.55 12.35
C GLU A 22 -15.66 12.79 10.84
N TRP A 23 -15.47 11.75 10.01
CA TRP A 23 -15.32 11.86 8.56
C TRP A 23 -16.35 12.75 7.87
N ILE A 24 -17.63 12.61 8.24
CA ILE A 24 -18.75 13.38 7.64
C ILE A 24 -18.75 14.86 8.04
N LEU A 25 -18.04 15.23 9.10
CA LEU A 25 -17.93 16.59 9.63
C LEU A 25 -16.70 17.31 9.06
N LEU A 26 -15.73 16.57 8.50
CA LEU A 26 -14.49 17.11 8.00
C LEU A 26 -14.62 17.56 6.55
N GLU A 27 -14.10 18.74 6.24
CA GLU A 27 -14.02 19.23 4.86
C GLU A 27 -13.01 18.42 4.05
N LYS A 28 -13.36 18.10 2.80
CA LYS A 28 -12.49 17.32 1.89
C LYS A 28 -11.07 17.88 1.78
N GLY A 29 -10.94 19.21 1.64
CA GLY A 29 -9.64 19.87 1.57
C GLY A 29 -8.80 19.73 2.84
N SER A 30 -9.45 19.68 4.02
CA SER A 30 -8.77 19.44 5.29
C SER A 30 -8.27 18.01 5.41
N ILE A 31 -9.05 17.03 4.92
CA ILE A 31 -8.64 15.62 4.93
C ILE A 31 -7.45 15.38 3.98
N GLU A 32 -7.48 15.96 2.77
CA GLU A 32 -6.35 15.89 1.84
C GLU A 32 -5.09 16.57 2.40
N SER A 33 -5.26 17.73 3.03
CA SER A 33 -4.15 18.43 3.69
C SER A 33 -3.55 17.59 4.83
N LEU A 34 -4.38 16.89 5.61
CA LEU A 34 -3.94 15.98 6.66
C LEU A 34 -3.17 14.78 6.07
N ARG A 35 -3.70 14.12 5.02
CA ARG A 35 -3.03 13.03 4.31
C ARG A 35 -1.64 13.46 3.84
N THR A 36 -1.57 14.61 3.18
CA THR A 36 -0.34 15.20 2.63
C THR A 36 0.65 15.54 3.74
N PHE A 37 0.16 16.11 4.85
CA PHE A 37 0.97 16.40 6.02
C PHE A 37 1.60 15.12 6.60
N LEU A 38 0.82 14.05 6.79
CA LEU A 38 1.32 12.78 7.35
C LEU A 38 2.40 12.15 6.45
N LEU A 39 2.19 12.13 5.14
CA LEU A 39 3.17 11.64 4.17
C LEU A 39 4.45 12.48 4.17
N THR A 40 4.30 13.80 4.13
CA THR A 40 5.44 14.74 4.19
C THR A 40 6.19 14.60 5.52
N TYR A 41 5.47 14.37 6.62
CA TYR A 41 6.04 14.23 7.95
C TYR A 41 7.01 13.05 8.04
N VAL A 42 6.65 11.89 7.47
CA VAL A 42 7.51 10.71 7.44
C VAL A 42 8.64 10.84 6.42
N LEU A 43 8.39 11.46 5.26
CA LEU A 43 9.41 11.72 4.22
C LEU A 43 10.56 12.60 4.74
N GLN A 44 10.22 13.66 5.46
CA GLN A 44 11.21 14.60 6.02
C GLN A 44 11.95 14.05 7.24
N ARG A 45 11.57 12.87 7.76
CA ARG A 45 12.13 12.27 8.98
C ARG A 45 12.57 10.82 8.75
N PRO A 46 13.65 10.59 7.97
CA PRO A 46 14.13 9.24 7.66
C PRO A 46 14.61 8.46 8.90
N ASN A 47 14.93 9.16 9.99
CA ASN A 47 15.37 8.58 11.27
C ASN A 47 14.21 8.36 12.27
N LEU A 48 12.96 8.62 11.87
CA LEU A 48 11.81 8.35 12.74
C LEU A 48 11.74 6.86 13.07
N GLN A 49 11.46 6.54 14.34
CA GLN A 49 11.32 5.16 14.80
C GLN A 49 10.34 4.38 13.92
N LYS A 50 10.71 3.14 13.60
CA LYS A 50 9.97 2.30 12.65
C LYS A 50 8.49 2.20 13.04
N TYR A 51 8.17 1.85 14.28
CA TYR A 51 6.80 1.67 14.72
C TYR A 51 5.95 2.97 14.63
N VAL A 52 6.56 4.14 14.85
CA VAL A 52 5.87 5.43 14.69
C VAL A 52 5.57 5.71 13.23
N ARG A 53 6.55 5.47 12.35
CA ARG A 53 6.40 5.62 10.90
C ARG A 53 5.30 4.71 10.37
N GLU A 54 5.32 3.44 10.73
CA GLU A 54 4.30 2.47 10.30
C GLU A 54 2.90 2.87 10.81
N GLN A 55 2.78 3.40 12.04
CA GLN A 55 1.49 3.91 12.55
C GLN A 55 0.97 5.13 11.78
N ILE A 56 1.87 6.05 11.41
CA ILE A 56 1.50 7.20 10.56
C ILE A 56 1.06 6.74 9.17
N LEU A 57 1.79 5.80 8.57
CA LEU A 57 1.44 5.24 7.27
C LEU A 57 0.12 4.46 7.31
N LEU A 58 -0.17 3.77 8.42
CA LEU A 58 -1.47 3.15 8.64
C LEU A 58 -2.58 4.21 8.70
N ALA A 59 -2.37 5.34 9.40
CA ALA A 59 -3.33 6.45 9.40
C ALA A 59 -3.59 6.98 7.98
N VAL A 60 -2.54 7.11 7.15
CA VAL A 60 -2.67 7.46 5.72
C VAL A 60 -3.51 6.43 4.96
N ALA A 61 -3.23 5.14 5.14
CA ALA A 61 -3.97 4.07 4.47
C ALA A 61 -5.45 4.04 4.88
N VAL A 62 -5.75 4.31 6.15
CA VAL A 62 -7.12 4.43 6.68
C VAL A 62 -7.85 5.62 6.04
N ILE A 63 -7.19 6.77 5.91
CA ILE A 63 -7.75 7.94 5.21
C ILE A 63 -8.08 7.59 3.75
N VAL A 64 -7.16 6.95 3.03
CA VAL A 64 -7.36 6.55 1.63
C VAL A 64 -8.52 5.56 1.50
N LYS A 65 -8.56 4.52 2.33
CA LYS A 65 -9.66 3.54 2.31
C LYS A 65 -11.01 4.16 2.66
N ARG A 66 -11.04 5.08 3.62
CA ARG A 66 -12.28 5.75 3.99
C ARG A 66 -12.78 6.67 2.86
N GLY A 67 -11.88 7.28 2.09
CA GLY A 67 -12.21 8.15 0.97
C GLY A 67 -12.54 7.46 -0.35
N SER A 68 -12.21 6.17 -0.50
CA SER A 68 -12.30 5.47 -1.78
C SER A 68 -13.73 5.30 -2.33
N LEU A 69 -14.70 5.00 -1.46
CA LEU A 69 -16.10 4.81 -1.90
C LEU A 69 -16.86 6.13 -2.09
N ASP A 70 -16.57 7.14 -1.28
CA ASP A 70 -17.26 8.45 -1.35
C ASP A 70 -16.64 9.38 -2.41
N LYS A 71 -15.60 8.92 -3.14
CA LYS A 71 -14.78 9.70 -4.08
C LYS A 71 -14.41 11.08 -3.52
N SER A 72 -14.15 11.11 -2.21
CA SER A 72 -13.95 12.33 -1.44
C SER A 72 -12.50 12.79 -1.45
N ILE A 73 -11.59 11.86 -1.77
CA ILE A 73 -10.15 12.02 -1.86
C ILE A 73 -9.71 11.48 -3.21
N ASP A 74 -8.75 12.12 -3.85
CA ASP A 74 -8.07 11.56 -5.02
C ASP A 74 -7.18 10.40 -4.57
N CYS A 75 -7.79 9.22 -4.42
CA CYS A 75 -7.10 8.02 -4.00
C CYS A 75 -6.09 7.52 -5.05
N LYS A 76 -6.16 8.01 -6.30
CA LYS A 76 -5.21 7.63 -7.36
C LYS A 76 -3.92 8.46 -7.28
N SER A 77 -3.99 9.67 -6.71
CA SER A 77 -2.81 10.51 -6.48
C SER A 77 -1.71 9.81 -5.66
N ILE A 78 -2.09 8.96 -4.68
CA ILE A 78 -1.10 8.27 -3.83
C ILE A 78 -0.21 7.32 -4.63
N PHE A 79 -0.74 6.67 -5.67
CA PHE A 79 0.07 5.81 -6.53
C PHE A 79 1.04 6.62 -7.38
N HIS A 80 0.63 7.80 -7.86
CA HIS A 80 1.54 8.71 -8.56
C HIS A 80 2.66 9.21 -7.64
N GLU A 81 2.32 9.62 -6.42
CA GLU A 81 3.30 10.00 -5.39
C GLU A 81 4.28 8.85 -5.11
N VAL A 82 3.78 7.63 -4.92
CA VAL A 82 4.62 6.43 -4.70
C VAL A 82 5.52 6.14 -5.90
N SER A 83 5.02 6.23 -7.14
CA SER A 83 5.84 6.07 -8.35
C SER A 83 7.00 7.07 -8.37
N GLN A 84 6.75 8.34 -8.03
CA GLN A 84 7.81 9.35 -7.95
C GLN A 84 8.85 9.01 -6.88
N LEU A 85 8.42 8.50 -5.71
CA LEU A 85 9.33 8.05 -4.66
C LEU A 85 10.19 6.86 -5.13
N ILE A 86 9.61 5.93 -5.88
CA ILE A 86 10.33 4.78 -6.47
C ILE A 86 11.41 5.26 -7.45
N SER A 87 11.04 6.16 -8.38
CA SER A 87 11.93 6.69 -9.41
C SER A 87 13.08 7.54 -8.87
N SER A 88 13.06 7.93 -7.60
CA SER A 88 14.15 8.68 -6.97
C SER A 88 15.49 7.92 -6.92
N GLY A 89 15.46 6.58 -7.01
CA GLY A 89 16.64 5.72 -6.90
C GLY A 89 17.30 5.72 -5.51
N ASN A 90 16.79 6.49 -4.55
CA ASN A 90 17.31 6.56 -3.20
C ASN A 90 16.75 5.37 -2.38
N PRO A 91 17.60 4.49 -1.82
CA PRO A 91 17.12 3.28 -1.15
C PRO A 91 16.23 3.56 0.07
N THR A 92 16.48 4.65 0.79
CA THR A 92 15.67 5.07 1.95
C THR A 92 14.28 5.52 1.51
N VAL A 93 14.20 6.23 0.38
CA VAL A 93 12.94 6.71 -0.19
C VAL A 93 12.16 5.54 -0.80
N GLN A 94 12.83 4.63 -1.52
CA GLN A 94 12.23 3.39 -2.03
C GLN A 94 11.72 2.48 -0.91
N THR A 95 12.43 2.42 0.23
CA THR A 95 11.96 1.72 1.44
C THR A 95 10.67 2.32 1.97
N LEU A 96 10.55 3.65 1.97
CA LEU A 96 9.33 4.33 2.40
C LEU A 96 8.18 4.09 1.42
N ALA A 97 8.42 4.16 0.12
CA ALA A 97 7.46 3.83 -0.93
C ALA A 97 6.88 2.42 -0.73
N CYS A 98 7.75 1.43 -0.51
CA CYS A 98 7.35 0.06 -0.19
C CYS A 98 6.48 -0.02 1.08
N SER A 99 6.80 0.79 2.09
CA SER A 99 6.04 0.83 3.36
C SER A 99 4.64 1.43 3.16
N ILE A 100 4.50 2.46 2.32
CA ILE A 100 3.20 3.03 1.93
C ILE A 100 2.35 1.97 1.23
N LEU A 101 2.91 1.29 0.21
CA LEU A 101 2.22 0.22 -0.51
C LEU A 101 1.80 -0.94 0.41
N THR A 102 2.68 -1.33 1.35
CA THR A 102 2.39 -2.37 2.34
C THR A 102 1.24 -1.97 3.27
N ALA A 103 1.22 -0.71 3.73
CA ALA A 103 0.17 -0.19 4.59
C ALA A 103 -1.19 -0.16 3.87
N LEU A 104 -1.23 0.29 2.62
CA LEU A 104 -2.42 0.24 1.77
C LEU A 104 -2.91 -1.20 1.60
N LEU A 105 -2.03 -2.10 1.17
CA LEU A 105 -2.36 -3.50 0.94
C LEU A 105 -2.91 -4.16 2.23
N SER A 106 -2.27 -3.92 3.37
CA SER A 106 -2.73 -4.45 4.66
C SER A 106 -4.10 -3.89 5.06
N GLU A 107 -4.31 -2.58 4.92
CA GLU A 107 -5.55 -1.93 5.32
C GLU A 107 -6.72 -2.40 4.46
N PHE A 108 -6.56 -2.53 3.15
CA PHE A 108 -7.62 -3.02 2.25
C PHE A 108 -7.83 -4.55 2.32
N SER A 109 -6.82 -5.32 2.74
CA SER A 109 -6.94 -6.79 2.90
C SER A 109 -7.83 -7.16 4.09
N SER A 110 -7.74 -6.37 5.16
CA SER A 110 -8.44 -6.62 6.43
C SER A 110 -9.93 -6.31 6.32
N SER A 111 -10.74 -7.36 6.39
CA SER A 111 -12.18 -7.25 6.66
C SER A 111 -12.51 -7.22 8.15
N SER A 112 -11.53 -7.44 9.05
CA SER A 112 -11.84 -7.91 10.41
C SER A 112 -11.01 -7.36 11.57
N LYS A 113 -9.89 -6.65 11.35
CA LYS A 113 -9.11 -6.13 12.49
C LYS A 113 -9.78 -4.88 13.07
N THR A 114 -10.55 -5.14 14.13
CA THR A 114 -11.21 -4.18 15.04
C THR A 114 -12.09 -3.17 14.32
N SER A 115 -13.38 -3.48 14.20
CA SER A 115 -14.50 -2.54 13.99
C SER A 115 -14.07 -1.08 14.15
N ASN A 116 -13.61 -0.46 13.05
CA ASN A 116 -13.35 0.97 13.05
C ASN A 116 -14.69 1.58 13.43
N ILE A 117 -14.76 2.17 14.63
CA ILE A 117 -15.99 2.71 15.21
C ILE A 117 -16.63 3.59 14.13
N GLY A 118 -17.74 3.12 13.55
CA GLY A 118 -18.47 3.83 12.49
C GLY A 118 -18.44 3.24 11.06
N LEU A 119 -17.74 2.13 10.76
CA LEU A 119 -17.80 1.48 9.44
C LEU A 119 -18.45 0.11 9.45
N SER A 120 -19.29 -0.16 8.45
CA SER A 120 -19.98 -1.45 8.29
C SER A 120 -19.09 -2.50 7.62
N MET A 121 -19.39 -3.79 7.86
CA MET A 121 -18.73 -4.89 7.15
C MET A 121 -18.95 -4.81 5.62
N GLU A 122 -20.10 -4.29 5.20
CA GLU A 122 -20.42 -4.05 3.79
C GLU A 122 -19.49 -2.99 3.19
N PHE A 123 -19.24 -1.89 3.90
CA PHE A 123 -18.30 -0.86 3.47
C PHE A 123 -16.90 -1.47 3.27
N HIS A 124 -16.41 -2.25 4.24
CA HIS A 124 -15.12 -2.93 4.12
C HIS A 124 -15.07 -3.91 2.94
N GLY A 125 -16.14 -4.69 2.71
CA GLY A 125 -16.25 -5.59 1.57
C GLY A 125 -16.23 -4.85 0.23
N ASN A 126 -16.92 -3.72 0.13
CA ASN A 126 -16.95 -2.90 -1.08
C ASN A 126 -15.59 -2.25 -1.36
N CYS A 127 -14.93 -1.66 -0.34
CA CYS A 127 -13.57 -1.14 -0.49
C CYS A 127 -12.60 -2.23 -0.98
N LYS A 128 -12.66 -3.43 -0.37
CA LYS A 128 -11.78 -4.54 -0.73
C LYS A 128 -12.00 -4.97 -2.19
N ARG A 129 -13.25 -5.01 -2.66
CA ARG A 129 -13.59 -5.34 -4.04
C ARG A 129 -13.05 -4.31 -5.03
N VAL A 130 -13.33 -3.03 -4.81
CA VAL A 130 -12.84 -1.95 -5.68
C VAL A 130 -11.31 -1.96 -5.74
N PHE A 131 -10.65 -2.09 -4.58
CA PHE A 131 -9.19 -2.17 -4.52
C PHE A 131 -8.63 -3.39 -5.26
N GLN A 132 -9.28 -4.55 -5.15
CA GLN A 132 -8.89 -5.75 -5.88
C GLN A 132 -9.00 -5.57 -7.40
N GLU A 133 -10.03 -4.87 -7.88
CA GLU A 133 -10.31 -4.68 -9.30
C GLU A 133 -9.48 -3.56 -9.93
N GLU A 134 -9.23 -2.46 -9.22
CA GLU A 134 -8.55 -1.28 -9.76
C GLU A 134 -7.09 -1.14 -9.32
N ASP A 135 -6.81 -1.32 -8.03
CA ASP A 135 -5.56 -0.82 -7.42
C ASP A 135 -4.52 -1.93 -7.18
N LEU A 136 -4.96 -3.15 -6.89
CA LEU A 136 -4.08 -4.29 -6.57
C LEU A 136 -3.11 -4.59 -7.73
N ARG A 137 -3.59 -4.51 -8.97
CA ARG A 137 -2.77 -4.65 -10.18
C ARG A 137 -1.71 -3.54 -10.25
N GLN A 138 -2.04 -2.30 -9.88
CA GLN A 138 -1.09 -1.19 -9.92
C GLN A 138 0.04 -1.38 -8.90
N ILE A 139 -0.29 -1.85 -7.69
CA ILE A 139 0.72 -2.23 -6.68
C ILE A 139 1.63 -3.33 -7.20
N PHE A 140 1.06 -4.36 -7.83
CA PHE A 140 1.84 -5.44 -8.42
C PHE A 140 2.82 -4.93 -9.48
N MET A 141 2.35 -4.12 -10.43
CA MET A 141 3.17 -3.56 -11.51
C MET A 141 4.34 -2.72 -10.97
N LEU A 142 4.08 -1.81 -10.02
CA LEU A 142 5.13 -1.02 -9.38
C LEU A 142 6.16 -1.89 -8.65
N THR A 143 5.68 -2.96 -8.01
CA THR A 143 6.55 -3.90 -7.30
C THR A 143 7.46 -4.66 -8.27
N VAL A 144 6.90 -5.16 -9.37
CA VAL A 144 7.65 -5.87 -10.41
C VAL A 144 8.66 -4.96 -11.10
N GLU A 145 8.28 -3.71 -11.42
CA GLU A 145 9.18 -2.73 -12.02
C GLU A 145 10.44 -2.54 -11.18
N VAL A 146 10.28 -2.37 -9.87
CA VAL A 146 11.41 -2.28 -8.93
C VAL A 146 12.23 -3.57 -8.94
N LEU A 147 11.59 -4.73 -8.79
CA LEU A 147 12.31 -6.02 -8.77
C LEU A 147 13.10 -6.28 -10.06
N GLN A 148 12.58 -5.87 -11.23
CA GLN A 148 13.27 -5.94 -12.52
C GLN A 148 14.47 -4.99 -12.58
N GLU A 149 14.40 -3.79 -11.98
CA GLU A 149 15.57 -2.91 -11.88
C GLU A 149 16.67 -3.52 -11.02
N PHE A 150 16.31 -4.24 -9.95
CA PHE A 150 17.28 -4.94 -9.10
C PHE A 150 17.89 -6.15 -9.82
N SER A 151 17.13 -6.87 -10.63
CA SER A 151 17.62 -8.07 -11.34
C SER A 151 18.68 -7.76 -12.40
N ARG A 152 18.71 -6.51 -12.91
CA ARG A 152 19.72 -6.03 -13.87
C ARG A 152 21.05 -5.63 -13.21
N ARG A 153 21.15 -5.65 -11.88
CA ARG A 153 22.35 -5.22 -11.12
C ARG A 153 23.13 -6.44 -10.66
N GLU A 154 24.42 -6.47 -10.97
CA GLU A 154 25.30 -7.61 -10.63
C GLU A 154 25.77 -7.60 -9.16
N ASN A 155 25.73 -6.46 -8.47
CA ASN A 155 26.18 -6.34 -7.07
C ASN A 155 25.28 -5.40 -6.26
N LEU A 156 24.61 -5.92 -5.23
CA LEU A 156 23.81 -5.14 -4.30
C LEU A 156 24.58 -4.91 -3.00
N ASN A 157 24.65 -3.66 -2.55
CA ASN A 157 25.10 -3.37 -1.19
C ASN A 157 24.01 -3.75 -0.17
N ALA A 158 24.35 -3.81 1.12
CA ALA A 158 23.43 -4.24 2.16
C ALA A 158 22.11 -3.43 2.21
N GLN A 159 22.17 -2.12 1.95
CA GLN A 159 20.98 -1.26 1.91
C GLN A 159 20.07 -1.63 0.74
N MET A 160 20.65 -1.84 -0.44
CA MET A 160 19.95 -2.26 -1.65
C MET A 160 19.35 -3.66 -1.53
N SER A 161 20.08 -4.60 -0.92
CA SER A 161 19.56 -5.93 -0.59
C SER A 161 18.35 -5.84 0.35
N SER A 162 18.39 -4.93 1.35
CA SER A 162 17.24 -4.70 2.23
C SER A 162 16.04 -4.13 1.48
N VAL A 163 16.24 -3.23 0.51
CA VAL A 163 15.14 -2.72 -0.34
C VAL A 163 14.56 -3.87 -1.16
N PHE A 164 15.40 -4.64 -1.84
CA PHE A 164 14.98 -5.79 -2.65
C PHE A 164 14.14 -6.79 -1.84
N GLN A 165 14.59 -7.19 -0.65
CA GLN A 165 13.85 -8.09 0.24
C GLN A 165 12.46 -7.55 0.61
N ARG A 166 12.33 -6.24 0.81
CA ARG A 166 11.03 -5.63 1.13
C ARG A 166 10.08 -5.66 -0.06
N TYR A 167 10.56 -5.35 -1.26
CA TYR A 167 9.73 -5.44 -2.47
C TYR A 167 9.38 -6.89 -2.81
N LEU A 168 10.26 -7.85 -2.55
CA LEU A 168 9.95 -9.28 -2.71
C LEU A 168 8.87 -9.73 -1.72
N ALA A 169 8.96 -9.30 -0.46
CA ALA A 169 7.91 -9.56 0.52
C ALA A 169 6.57 -8.90 0.14
N LEU A 170 6.60 -7.68 -0.39
CA LEU A 170 5.42 -6.99 -0.91
C LEU A 170 4.80 -7.76 -2.08
N ALA A 171 5.62 -8.23 -3.03
CA ALA A 171 5.14 -9.06 -4.14
C ALA A 171 4.43 -10.31 -3.60
N ASN A 172 5.06 -11.04 -2.68
CA ASN A 172 4.46 -12.21 -2.07
C ASN A 172 3.11 -11.89 -1.37
N GLN A 173 3.01 -10.74 -0.70
CA GLN A 173 1.76 -10.31 -0.06
C GLN A 173 0.66 -10.00 -1.08
N VAL A 174 1.00 -9.40 -2.22
CA VAL A 174 0.05 -9.15 -3.33
C VAL A 174 -0.41 -10.48 -3.94
N LEU A 175 0.52 -11.41 -4.18
CA LEU A 175 0.21 -12.74 -4.71
C LEU A 175 -0.64 -13.58 -3.76
N SER A 176 -0.43 -13.40 -2.45
CA SER A 176 -1.19 -14.07 -1.39
C SER A 176 -2.51 -13.35 -1.06
N TRP A 177 -2.97 -12.42 -1.90
CA TRP A 177 -4.22 -11.71 -1.67
C TRP A 177 -5.40 -12.69 -1.63
N ASN A 178 -6.23 -12.59 -0.59
CA ASN A 178 -7.43 -13.40 -0.48
C ASN A 178 -8.56 -12.78 -1.31
N PHE A 179 -8.71 -13.24 -2.56
CA PHE A 179 -9.65 -12.72 -3.54
C PHE A 179 -11.11 -12.91 -3.11
N LEU A 180 -11.91 -11.85 -3.23
CA LEU A 180 -13.35 -11.95 -3.16
C LEU A 180 -13.88 -12.65 -4.42
N PRO A 181 -14.93 -13.49 -4.30
CA PRO A 181 -15.50 -14.17 -5.45
C PRO A 181 -16.06 -13.15 -6.46
N PRO A 182 -16.00 -13.44 -7.77
CA PRO A 182 -16.58 -12.59 -8.79
C PRO A 182 -18.09 -12.44 -8.55
N ASN A 183 -18.61 -11.22 -8.66
CA ASN A 183 -20.06 -11.00 -8.69
C ASN A 183 -20.61 -11.59 -9.99
N TYR A 184 -21.19 -12.79 -9.93
CA TYR A 184 -21.75 -13.52 -11.10
C TYR A 184 -22.83 -12.76 -11.89
N ILE A 185 -23.24 -11.57 -11.46
CA ILE A 185 -24.30 -10.75 -12.06
C ILE A 185 -23.72 -9.74 -13.08
N LEU A 186 -22.41 -9.42 -13.07
CA LEU A 186 -21.80 -8.38 -13.91
C LEU A 186 -20.50 -8.84 -14.61
N LEU A 187 -20.43 -10.07 -15.11
CA LEU A 187 -19.28 -10.52 -15.90
C LEU A 187 -19.33 -9.94 -17.31
N THR A 188 -18.60 -8.85 -17.55
CA THR A 188 -17.99 -8.59 -18.87
C THR A 188 -16.66 -9.34 -18.95
N THR A 189 -16.29 -9.76 -20.16
CA THR A 189 -15.18 -10.67 -20.48
C THR A 189 -13.79 -10.23 -19.98
N GLU A 190 -13.60 -8.98 -19.57
CA GLU A 190 -12.31 -8.43 -19.11
C GLU A 190 -11.88 -8.90 -17.71
N HIS A 191 -12.84 -9.16 -16.81
CA HIS A 191 -12.53 -9.50 -15.41
C HIS A 191 -11.92 -10.90 -15.24
N PHE A 192 -12.18 -11.81 -16.17
CA PHE A 192 -11.60 -13.16 -16.18
C PHE A 192 -10.11 -13.12 -16.54
N TYR A 193 -9.70 -12.17 -17.38
CA TYR A 193 -8.32 -12.02 -17.79
C TYR A 193 -7.43 -11.51 -16.66
N VAL A 194 -7.89 -10.65 -15.74
CA VAL A 194 -6.99 -10.13 -14.68
C VAL A 194 -6.52 -11.24 -13.72
N ILE A 195 -7.42 -12.14 -13.32
CA ILE A 195 -7.08 -13.27 -12.44
C ILE A 195 -6.14 -14.24 -13.17
N ILE A 196 -6.47 -14.62 -14.41
CA ILE A 196 -5.64 -15.53 -15.22
C ILE A 196 -4.33 -14.88 -15.65
N PHE A 197 -4.30 -13.58 -15.94
CA PHE A 197 -3.12 -12.85 -16.39
C PHE A 197 -2.15 -12.61 -15.24
N LEU A 198 -2.65 -12.35 -14.02
CA LEU A 198 -1.82 -12.41 -12.83
C LEU A 198 -1.23 -13.83 -12.71
N ASP A 199 -2.03 -14.89 -12.68
CA ASP A 199 -1.50 -16.26 -12.55
C ASP A 199 -0.50 -16.65 -13.67
N VAL A 200 -0.74 -16.25 -14.92
CA VAL A 200 0.11 -16.59 -16.07
C VAL A 200 1.37 -15.74 -16.13
N VAL A 201 1.30 -14.42 -15.95
CA VAL A 201 2.49 -13.53 -15.97
C VAL A 201 3.37 -13.76 -14.74
N ILE A 202 2.77 -14.02 -13.58
CA ILE A 202 3.51 -14.39 -12.35
C ILE A 202 4.22 -15.73 -12.54
N MET A 203 3.56 -16.69 -13.19
CA MET A 203 4.18 -17.97 -13.54
C MET A 203 5.28 -17.84 -14.58
N THR A 204 5.11 -17.07 -15.66
CA THR A 204 6.08 -17.06 -16.77
C THR A 204 7.22 -16.06 -16.62
N GLU A 205 6.98 -14.88 -16.04
CA GLU A 205 8.01 -13.83 -15.95
C GLU A 205 8.70 -13.75 -14.58
N VAL A 206 8.01 -14.13 -13.49
CA VAL A 206 8.55 -14.00 -12.13
C VAL A 206 9.14 -15.33 -11.63
N LEU A 207 8.41 -16.45 -11.77
CA LEU A 207 8.88 -17.76 -11.30
C LEU A 207 10.00 -18.39 -12.14
N TYR A 208 10.08 -18.08 -13.45
CA TYR A 208 11.17 -18.56 -14.33
C TYR A 208 12.33 -17.56 -14.48
N HIS A 209 12.29 -16.41 -13.78
CA HIS A 209 13.42 -15.50 -13.80
C HIS A 209 14.60 -16.13 -13.05
N PRO A 210 15.81 -16.23 -13.64
CA PRO A 210 16.98 -16.90 -13.03
C PRO A 210 17.27 -16.42 -11.60
N VAL A 211 17.05 -15.14 -11.35
CA VAL A 211 17.25 -14.47 -10.05
C VAL A 211 16.29 -14.95 -8.96
N ILE A 212 15.01 -15.24 -9.26
CA ILE A 212 14.06 -15.76 -8.25
C ILE A 212 14.39 -17.23 -7.93
N ILE A 213 14.81 -18.01 -8.93
CA ILE A 213 15.26 -19.40 -8.77
C ILE A 213 16.54 -19.49 -7.92
N GLU A 214 17.46 -18.53 -8.06
CA GLU A 214 18.72 -18.50 -7.32
C GLU A 214 18.56 -18.00 -5.87
N VAL A 215 17.57 -17.13 -5.60
CA VAL A 215 17.23 -16.67 -4.24
C VAL A 215 16.42 -17.72 -3.45
N CYS A 216 15.72 -18.64 -4.13
CA CYS A 216 14.94 -19.71 -3.51
C CYS A 216 15.69 -21.05 -3.33
N LYS A 217 17.00 -21.10 -3.62
CA LYS A 217 17.90 -22.22 -3.28
C LYS A 217 18.72 -21.90 -2.05
#